data_AF-A0A954EWQ0-F1
#
_entry.id   AF-A0A954EWQ0-F1
#
_cell.length_a   1.000
_cell.length_b   1.000
_cell.length_c   1.000
_cell.angle_alpha   90.00
_cell.angle_beta   90.00
_cell.angle_gamma   90.00
#
_symmetry.space_group_name_H-M   'P 1'
#
loop_
_entity.id
_entity.type
_entity.pdbx_description
1 polymer ?
#
loop_
_entity_poly.entity_id
_entity_poly.type
_entity_poly.pdbx_seq_one_letter_code
_entity_poly.pdbx_strand_id
1 'polypeptide(L)'
;EGALKLKEISYIHAEGYPAAEMKHGPIALVDENTPSVFIVPRCGIYPKVISNLEEVKARGGPVIAIACEGDDRVAELADDVIYVPEVSECMQPLVTSIPLQLLSYHVALARGCNVDRPRNLAKSVTVE
;
A
#
# COMPACT_ATOMS: atom_id res chain seq x y z
N GLU A 1 -4.64 -0.73 -7.17
CA GLU A 1 -5.54 -1.75 -6.61
C GLU A 1 -5.66 -1.74 -5.09
N GLY A 2 -4.56 -1.82 -4.32
CA GLY A 2 -4.64 -1.85 -2.84
C GLY A 2 -5.46 -0.70 -2.22
N ALA A 3 -5.23 0.54 -2.67
CA ALA A 3 -6.02 1.69 -2.23
C ALA A 3 -7.53 1.57 -2.55
N LEU A 4 -7.88 0.98 -3.70
CA LEU A 4 -9.27 0.74 -4.06
C LEU A 4 -9.91 -0.29 -3.12
N LYS A 5 -9.24 -1.43 -2.88
CA LYS A 5 -9.74 -2.45 -1.93
C LYS A 5 -9.93 -1.87 -0.53
N LEU A 6 -8.96 -1.13 0.00
CA LEU A 6 -9.10 -0.45 1.29
C LEU A 6 -10.34 0.46 1.32
N LYS A 7 -10.55 1.25 0.27
CA LYS A 7 -11.70 2.17 0.16
C LYS A 7 -13.04 1.43 0.13
N GLU A 8 -13.12 0.35 -0.64
CA GLU A 8 -14.35 -0.42 -0.82
C GLU A 8 -14.80 -1.11 0.47
N ILE A 9 -13.91 -1.86 1.13
CA ILE A 9 -14.31 -2.78 2.21
C ILE A 9 -14.06 -2.25 3.62
N SER A 10 -13.16 -1.28 3.80
CA SER A 10 -12.85 -0.70 5.13
C SER A 10 -13.37 0.74 5.32
N TYR A 11 -13.78 1.38 4.22
CA TYR A 11 -14.20 2.78 4.15
C TYR A 11 -13.13 3.80 4.56
N ILE A 12 -11.86 3.37 4.66
CA ILE A 12 -10.73 4.29 4.80
C ILE A 12 -10.55 5.03 3.48
N HIS A 13 -10.35 6.34 3.57
CA HIS A 13 -9.98 7.12 2.40
C HIS A 13 -8.53 6.80 2.03
N ALA A 14 -8.37 5.80 1.17
CA ALA A 14 -7.08 5.42 0.60
C ALA A 14 -6.94 5.94 -0.84
N GLU A 15 -5.73 6.39 -1.17
CA GLU A 15 -5.37 6.88 -2.49
C GLU A 15 -4.06 6.23 -2.94
N GLY A 16 -3.99 5.85 -4.22
CA GLY A 16 -2.80 5.24 -4.80
C GLY A 16 -2.03 6.27 -5.62
N TYR A 17 -0.76 6.48 -5.30
CA TYR A 17 0.13 7.39 -6.02
C TYR A 17 1.31 6.64 -6.64
N PRO A 18 1.75 7.03 -7.85
CA PRO A 18 3.07 6.64 -8.32
C PRO A 18 4.12 7.19 -7.35
N ALA A 19 5.07 6.36 -6.92
CA ALA A 19 6.10 6.80 -5.97
C ALA A 19 6.82 8.07 -6.46
N ALA A 20 7.12 8.16 -7.76
CA ALA A 20 7.80 9.31 -8.36
C ALA A 20 7.02 10.64 -8.26
N GLU A 21 5.71 10.60 -7.98
CA GLU A 21 4.86 11.80 -7.95
C GLU A 21 4.66 12.38 -6.53
N MET A 22 5.20 11.74 -5.48
CA MET A 22 4.96 12.17 -4.10
C MET A 22 5.33 13.64 -3.85
N LYS A 23 6.44 14.11 -4.44
CA LYS A 23 6.94 15.48 -4.27
C LYS A 23 6.11 16.55 -4.97
N HIS A 24 5.20 16.17 -5.86
CA HIS A 24 4.41 17.10 -6.65
C HIS A 24 3.10 17.52 -5.97
N GLY A 25 2.97 17.26 -4.67
CA GLY A 25 1.81 17.67 -3.86
C GLY A 25 1.46 16.72 -2.72
N PRO A 26 1.32 15.39 -2.98
CA PRO A 26 0.84 14.44 -1.97
C PRO A 26 1.64 14.42 -0.66
N ILE A 27 2.94 14.67 -0.74
CA ILE A 27 3.83 14.72 0.42
C ILE A 27 3.44 15.79 1.46
N ALA A 28 2.68 16.83 1.06
CA ALA A 28 2.18 17.85 1.96
C ALA A 28 1.12 17.34 2.94
N LEU A 29 0.52 16.17 2.67
CA LEU A 29 -0.49 15.54 3.52
C LEU A 29 0.11 14.53 4.52
N VAL A 30 1.42 14.30 4.48
CA VAL A 30 2.08 13.29 5.32
C VAL A 30 2.30 13.80 6.74
N ASP A 31 1.79 13.04 7.70
CA ASP A 31 1.90 13.22 9.14
C ASP A 31 1.75 11.87 9.88
N GLU A 32 1.80 11.90 11.21
CA GLU A 32 1.65 10.73 12.08
C GLU A 32 0.30 9.99 11.95
N ASN A 33 -0.73 10.62 11.37
CA ASN A 33 -2.07 10.05 11.21
C ASN A 33 -2.34 9.54 9.78
N THR A 34 -1.37 9.67 8.87
CA THR A 34 -1.49 9.27 7.47
C THR A 34 -0.53 8.12 7.14
N PRO A 35 -0.89 6.88 7.54
CA PRO A 35 -0.05 5.72 7.25
C PRO A 35 0.03 5.46 5.74
N SER A 36 1.25 5.18 5.27
CA SER A 36 1.55 4.94 3.87
C SER A 36 1.94 3.48 3.64
N VAL A 37 1.37 2.84 2.61
CA VAL A 37 1.75 1.50 2.19
C VAL A 37 2.65 1.58 0.97
N PHE A 38 3.91 1.18 1.11
CA PHE A 38 4.89 1.19 0.03
C PHE A 38 5.03 -0.20 -0.60
N ILE A 39 4.98 -0.27 -1.93
CA ILE A 39 5.35 -1.48 -2.68
C ILE A 39 6.80 -1.29 -3.15
N VAL A 40 7.70 -2.13 -2.65
CA VAL A 40 9.14 -1.98 -2.86
C VAL A 40 9.68 -3.17 -3.65
N PRO A 41 9.53 -3.18 -4.98
CA PRO A 41 10.07 -4.24 -5.82
C PRO A 41 11.59 -4.08 -5.97
N ARG A 42 12.32 -5.20 -6.02
CA ARG A 42 13.76 -5.22 -6.37
C ARG A 42 13.97 -5.06 -7.88
N CYS A 43 13.64 -3.88 -8.41
CA CYS A 43 13.91 -3.55 -9.81
C CYS A 43 14.45 -2.12 -9.96
N GLY A 44 14.58 -1.61 -11.19
CA GLY A 44 15.25 -0.35 -11.48
C GLY A 44 14.68 0.89 -10.78
N ILE A 45 13.45 0.82 -10.27
CA ILE A 45 12.81 1.90 -9.49
C ILE A 45 13.10 1.84 -7.99
N TYR A 46 13.70 0.76 -7.49
CA TYR A 46 13.97 0.55 -6.06
C TYR A 46 14.62 1.76 -5.38
N PRO A 47 15.70 2.37 -5.92
CA PRO A 47 16.34 3.53 -5.26
C PRO A 47 15.40 4.73 -5.13
N LYS A 48 14.50 4.92 -6.10
CA LYS A 48 13.51 6.01 -6.08
C LYS A 48 12.43 5.74 -5.04
N VAL A 49 11.96 4.50 -4.93
CA VAL A 49 10.96 4.10 -3.92
C VAL A 49 11.53 4.28 -2.52
N ILE A 50 12.77 3.84 -2.28
CA ILE A 50 13.45 4.02 -0.99
C ILE A 50 13.61 5.50 -0.63
N SER A 51 14.04 6.36 -1.56
CA SER A 51 14.15 7.80 -1.30
C SER A 51 12.83 8.43 -0.89
N ASN A 52 11.71 8.03 -1.49
CA ASN A 52 10.39 8.54 -1.10
C ASN A 52 9.93 7.99 0.25
N LEU A 53 10.26 6.74 0.56
CA LEU A 53 10.00 6.14 1.87
C LEU A 53 10.73 6.91 2.97
N GLU A 54 12.03 7.18 2.79
CA GLU A 54 12.83 8.00 3.72
C GLU A 54 12.20 9.39 3.93
N GLU A 55 11.63 9.99 2.89
CA GLU A 55 10.95 11.28 2.98
C GLU A 55 9.62 11.26 3.74
N VAL A 56 8.86 10.17 3.64
CA VAL A 56 7.66 9.96 4.45
C VAL A 56 8.05 9.80 5.91
N LYS A 57 9.08 8.98 6.19
CA LYS A 57 9.61 8.79 7.54
C LYS A 57 10.14 10.07 8.15
N ALA A 58 10.84 10.90 7.37
CA ALA A 58 11.36 12.19 7.81
C ALA A 58 10.25 13.18 8.23
N ARG A 59 8.99 12.95 7.83
CA ARG A 59 7.81 13.76 8.18
C ARG A 59 6.95 13.11 9.25
N GLY A 60 7.40 12.00 9.85
CA GLY A 60 6.66 11.27 10.88
C GLY A 60 5.54 10.38 10.34
N GLY A 61 5.46 10.18 9.02
CA GLY A 61 4.47 9.28 8.42
C GLY A 61 4.76 7.82 8.75
N PRO A 62 3.80 7.06 9.30
CA PRO A 62 3.94 5.61 9.48
C PRO A 62 4.05 4.90 8.13
N VAL A 63 4.94 3.92 8.03
CA VAL A 63 5.21 3.17 6.80
C VAL A 63 5.02 1.68 7.01
N ILE A 64 4.13 1.10 6.22
CA ILE A 64 4.05 -0.36 6.02
C ILE A 64 4.66 -0.66 4.65
N ALA A 65 5.69 -1.48 4.59
CA ALA A 65 6.34 -1.83 3.33
C ALA A 65 6.01 -3.26 2.90
N ILE A 66 5.75 -3.46 1.61
CA ILE A 66 5.71 -4.76 0.95
C ILE A 66 7.03 -4.91 0.21
N ALA A 67 7.87 -5.85 0.65
CA ALA A 67 9.23 -6.02 0.14
C ALA A 67 9.57 -7.48 -0.10
N CYS A 68 10.61 -7.72 -0.90
CA CYS A 68 11.12 -9.08 -1.10
C CYS A 68 11.80 -9.58 0.17
N GLU A 69 11.72 -10.89 0.44
CA GLU A 69 12.44 -11.53 1.54
C GLU A 69 13.94 -11.16 1.55
N GLY A 70 14.46 -10.84 2.74
CA GLY A 70 15.86 -10.44 2.94
C GLY A 70 16.20 -9.02 2.49
N ASP A 71 15.22 -8.13 2.32
CA ASP A 71 15.47 -6.71 2.09
C ASP A 71 15.72 -5.95 3.40
N ASP A 72 16.93 -6.10 3.92
CA ASP A 72 17.33 -5.53 5.21
C ASP A 72 17.19 -4.01 5.25
N ARG A 73 17.43 -3.34 4.11
CA ARG A 73 17.30 -1.87 4.02
C ARG A 73 15.86 -1.42 4.20
N VAL A 74 14.89 -2.14 3.63
CA VAL A 74 13.48 -1.82 3.87
C VAL A 74 13.10 -2.09 5.33
N ALA A 75 13.61 -3.17 5.92
CA ALA A 75 13.37 -3.54 7.31
C ALA A 75 13.88 -2.49 8.31
N GLU A 76 14.98 -1.82 7.99
CA GLU A 76 15.52 -0.73 8.82
C GLU A 76 14.70 0.56 8.75
N LEU A 77 14.03 0.81 7.62
CA LEU A 77 13.36 2.08 7.35
C LEU A 77 11.85 2.07 7.65
N ALA A 78 11.17 0.96 7.39
CA ALA A 78 9.72 0.82 7.57
C ALA A 78 9.35 0.53 9.02
N ASP A 79 8.13 0.89 9.43
CA ASP A 79 7.61 0.53 10.76
C ASP A 79 7.15 -0.93 10.80
N ASP A 80 6.55 -1.40 9.70
CA ASP A 80 6.15 -2.79 9.50
C ASP A 80 6.54 -3.26 8.09
N VAL A 81 6.93 -4.53 7.97
CA VAL A 81 7.26 -5.14 6.67
C VAL A 81 6.44 -6.41 6.45
N ILE A 82 5.81 -6.48 5.29
CA ILE A 82 5.16 -7.69 4.76
C ILE A 82 6.08 -8.24 3.67
N TYR A 83 6.76 -9.35 3.98
CA TYR A 83 7.63 -10.01 3.03
C TYR A 83 6.86 -10.82 1.99
N VAL A 84 7.33 -10.77 0.76
CA VAL A 84 6.91 -11.62 -0.35
C VAL A 84 8.12 -12.34 -0.95
N PRO A 85 7.93 -13.54 -1.54
CA PRO A 85 9.02 -14.24 -2.19
C PRO A 85 9.57 -13.42 -3.37
N GLU A 86 10.87 -13.55 -3.62
CA GLU A 86 11.47 -12.95 -4.80
C GLU A 86 11.00 -13.70 -6.06
N VAL A 87 10.38 -12.94 -6.97
CA VAL A 87 9.89 -13.42 -8.26
C VAL A 87 10.39 -12.53 -9.39
N SER A 88 10.29 -13.01 -10.62
CA SER A 88 10.61 -12.20 -11.80
C SER A 88 9.80 -10.90 -11.82
N GLU A 89 10.38 -9.84 -12.39
CA GLU A 89 9.76 -8.52 -12.42
C GLU A 89 8.35 -8.52 -13.03
N CYS A 90 8.11 -9.35 -14.06
CA CYS A 90 6.79 -9.49 -14.67
C CYS A 90 5.73 -10.11 -13.74
N MET A 91 6.15 -10.87 -12.72
CA MET A 91 5.27 -11.52 -11.75
C MET A 91 5.06 -10.70 -10.47
N GLN A 92 5.92 -9.69 -10.23
CA GLN A 92 5.84 -8.83 -9.04
C GLN A 92 4.45 -8.20 -8.83
N PRO A 93 3.76 -7.65 -9.85
CA PRO A 93 2.43 -7.08 -9.65
C PRO A 93 1.39 -8.09 -9.16
N LEU A 94 1.49 -9.35 -9.58
CA LEU A 94 0.60 -10.41 -9.14
C LEU A 94 0.86 -10.77 -7.69
N VAL A 95 2.12 -11.04 -7.33
CA VAL A 95 2.50 -11.45 -5.97
C VAL A 95 2.20 -10.35 -4.95
N THR A 96 2.57 -9.10 -5.26
CA THR A 96 2.35 -7.95 -4.37
C THR A 96 0.87 -7.56 -4.22
N SER A 97 -0.02 -8.01 -5.12
CA SER A 97 -1.46 -7.76 -4.99
C SER A 97 -2.11 -8.55 -3.83
N ILE A 98 -1.57 -9.74 -3.52
CA ILE A 98 -2.10 -10.64 -2.49
C ILE A 98 -2.03 -9.99 -1.10
N PRO A 99 -0.86 -9.51 -0.60
CA PRO A 99 -0.80 -8.85 0.71
C PRO A 99 -1.64 -7.57 0.77
N LEU A 100 -1.82 -6.84 -0.34
CA LEU A 100 -2.70 -5.67 -0.37
C LEU A 100 -4.18 -6.04 -0.16
N GLN A 101 -4.62 -7.14 -0.77
CA GLN A 101 -5.97 -7.67 -0.57
C GLN A 101 -6.17 -8.14 0.87
N LEU A 102 -5.21 -8.89 1.42
CA LEU A 102 -5.26 -9.36 2.81
C LEU A 102 -5.21 -8.22 3.82
N LEU A 103 -4.37 -7.20 3.60
CA LEU A 103 -4.32 -6.01 4.42
C LEU A 103 -5.69 -5.31 4.45
N SER A 104 -6.28 -5.11 3.28
CA SER A 104 -7.62 -4.50 3.16
C SER A 104 -8.68 -5.31 3.92
N TYR A 105 -8.62 -6.64 3.79
CA TYR A 105 -9.52 -7.58 4.46
C TYR A 105 -9.40 -7.50 5.98
N HIS A 106 -8.19 -7.59 6.52
CA HIS A 106 -7.97 -7.55 7.97
C HIS A 106 -8.30 -6.18 8.56
N VAL A 107 -8.02 -5.09 7.85
CA VAL A 107 -8.43 -3.73 8.26
C VAL A 107 -9.95 -3.60 8.30
N ALA A 108 -10.66 -4.15 7.29
CA ALA A 108 -12.12 -4.15 7.27
C ALA A 108 -12.71 -4.95 8.45
N LEU A 109 -12.17 -6.14 8.74
CA LEU A 109 -12.57 -6.94 9.90
C LEU A 109 -12.33 -6.22 11.22
N ALA A 110 -11.15 -5.64 11.42
CA ALA A 110 -10.81 -4.89 12.63
C ALA A 110 -11.75 -3.69 12.85
N ARG A 111 -12.29 -3.12 11.77
CA ARG A 111 -13.27 -2.03 11.81
C ARG A 111 -14.73 -2.50 11.88
N GLY A 112 -14.99 -3.80 11.95
CA GLY A 112 -16.34 -4.37 11.97
C GLY A 112 -17.15 -4.13 10.69
N CYS A 113 -16.48 -3.97 9.55
CA CYS A 113 -17.13 -3.74 8.26
C CYS A 113 -17.66 -5.04 7.65
N ASN A 114 -18.73 -4.96 6.86
CA ASN A 114 -19.23 -6.08 6.07
C ASN A 114 -18.40 -6.22 4.79
N VAL A 115 -17.45 -7.15 4.81
CA VAL A 115 -16.52 -7.40 3.70
C VAL A 115 -17.23 -7.89 2.44
N ASP A 116 -18.22 -8.78 2.58
CA ASP A 116 -18.91 -9.40 1.44
C ASP A 116 -19.93 -8.46 0.79
N ARG A 117 -20.49 -7.54 1.56
CA ARG A 117 -21.52 -6.58 1.14
C ARG A 117 -21.17 -5.17 1.60
N PRO A 118 -20.11 -4.55 1.02
CA PRO A 118 -19.78 -3.17 1.33
C PRO A 118 -20.92 -2.24 0.92
N ARG A 119 -21.15 -1.19 1.73
CA ARG A 119 -22.24 -0.24 1.52
C ARG A 119 -22.12 0.45 0.17
N ASN A 120 -23.25 0.71 -0.47
CA ASN A 120 -23.35 1.48 -1.72
C ASN A 120 -22.62 0.86 -2.93
N LEU A 121 -22.18 -0.39 -2.84
CA LEU A 121 -21.53 -1.10 -3.95
C LEU A 121 -22.40 -2.27 -4.42
N ALA A 122 -22.43 -2.46 -5.74
CA ALA A 122 -23.01 -3.63 -6.39
C ALA A 122 -21.88 -4.45 -7.02
N LYS A 123 -22.07 -5.78 -7.10
CA LYS A 123 -21.06 -6.68 -7.69
C LYS A 123 -20.76 -6.38 -9.16
N SER A 124 -21.77 -5.89 -9.87
CA SER A 124 -21.69 -5.44 -11.25
C SER A 124 -22.66 -4.28 -11.42
N VAL A 125 -22.25 -3.26 -12.17
CA VAL A 125 -23.11 -2.13 -12.55
C VAL A 125 -23.69 -2.48 -13.91
N THR A 126 -24.99 -2.78 -13.96
CA THR A 126 -25.67 -3.29 -15.15
C THR A 126 -26.66 -2.29 -15.77
N VAL A 127 -26.71 -1.07 -15.24
CA VAL A 127 -27.59 0.01 -15.70
C VAL A 127 -26.75 1.27 -15.89
N GLU A 128 -27.02 2.01 -16.96
CA GLU A 128 -26.45 3.34 -17.24
C GLU A 128 -27.20 4.43 -16.45
#